data_AF-A0A7S3YML0-F1
#
_entry.id   AF-A0A7S3YML0-F1
#
_cell.length_a   1.000
_cell.length_b   1.000
_cell.length_c   1.000
_cell.angle_alpha   90.00
_cell.angle_beta   90.00
_cell.angle_gamma   90.00
#
_symmetry.space_group_name_H-M   'P 1'
#
loop_
_entity.id
_entity.type
_entity.pdbx_description
1 polymer ?
#
loop_
_entity_poly.entity_id
_entity_poly.type
_entity_poly.pdbx_seq_one_letter_code
_entity_poly.pdbx_strand_id
1 'polypeptide(L)'
;QERQPRPGQNKRNMPHALEGFRDEPNEWKTTMLKSCCNSPGYFCCACFCCPCVIYQQRNKIIGEDGKYQCCLGMFPCCQSNCPKIPCLCCEVICCPGLAASANRIFIMQKL
;
A
#
# COMPACT_ATOMS: atom_id res chain seq x y z
N GLN A 1 -25.45 3.41 7.45
CA GLN A 1 -26.03 4.12 6.29
C GLN A 1 -25.09 3.92 5.10
N GLU A 2 -25.40 2.96 4.24
CA GLU A 2 -24.57 2.61 3.06
C GLU A 2 -24.71 3.71 2.00
N ARG A 3 -23.58 4.29 1.60
CA ARG A 3 -23.51 5.34 0.58
C ARG A 3 -23.34 4.68 -0.79
N GLN A 4 -24.25 4.94 -1.73
CA GLN A 4 -24.19 4.36 -3.08
C GLN A 4 -22.92 4.77 -3.85
N PRO A 5 -22.36 3.88 -4.70
CA PRO A 5 -21.20 4.18 -5.54
C PRO A 5 -21.51 5.27 -6.57
N ARG A 6 -20.51 6.12 -6.86
CA ARG A 6 -20.64 7.25 -7.82
C ARG A 6 -21.09 6.77 -9.21
N PRO A 7 -21.97 7.53 -9.90
CA PRO A 7 -22.44 7.16 -11.23
C PRO A 7 -21.26 7.23 -12.22
N GLY A 8 -20.92 6.11 -12.86
CA GLY A 8 -19.91 6.03 -13.93
C GLY A 8 -18.77 5.04 -13.74
N GLN A 9 -18.63 4.35 -12.60
CA GLN A 9 -17.58 3.33 -12.43
C GLN A 9 -18.03 1.96 -12.98
N ASN A 10 -17.48 1.57 -14.14
CA ASN A 10 -17.57 0.20 -14.66
C ASN A 10 -16.74 -0.74 -13.75
N LYS A 11 -17.42 -1.49 -12.86
CA LYS A 11 -16.79 -2.42 -11.90
C LYS A 11 -15.91 -3.49 -12.56
N ARG A 12 -16.10 -3.76 -13.86
CA ARG A 12 -15.36 -4.81 -14.59
C ARG A 12 -13.87 -4.52 -14.80
N ASN A 13 -13.44 -3.27 -14.60
CA ASN A 13 -12.03 -2.87 -14.79
C ASN A 13 -11.40 -2.34 -13.49
N MET A 14 -12.03 -2.60 -12.33
CA MET A 14 -11.51 -2.17 -11.05
C MET A 14 -10.42 -3.15 -10.60
N PRO A 15 -9.19 -2.70 -10.30
CA PRO A 15 -8.19 -3.60 -9.76
C PRO A 15 -8.68 -4.11 -8.40
N HIS A 16 -8.59 -5.42 -8.19
CA HIS A 16 -9.03 -6.12 -6.96
C HIS A 16 -8.48 -5.48 -5.66
N ALA A 17 -7.37 -4.72 -5.77
CA ALA A 17 -6.81 -3.87 -4.73
C ALA A 17 -7.78 -2.86 -4.09
N LEU A 18 -8.79 -2.39 -4.83
CA LEU A 18 -9.68 -1.29 -4.45
C LEU A 18 -11.08 -1.75 -4.04
N GLU A 19 -11.37 -3.06 -4.11
CA GLU A 19 -12.71 -3.62 -3.90
C GLU A 19 -13.28 -3.38 -2.49
N GLY A 20 -12.42 -3.08 -1.51
CA GLY A 20 -12.80 -2.79 -0.11
C GLY A 20 -12.44 -1.38 0.38
N PHE A 21 -12.16 -0.43 -0.51
CA PHE A 21 -11.88 0.94 -0.08
C PHE A 21 -13.15 1.57 0.54
N ARG A 22 -13.20 1.66 1.87
CA ARG A 22 -14.28 2.36 2.58
C ARG A 22 -14.12 3.87 2.40
N ASP A 23 -15.22 4.55 2.08
CA ASP A 23 -15.32 6.02 2.03
C ASP A 23 -15.58 6.59 3.44
N GLU A 24 -15.00 5.97 4.49
CA GLU A 24 -15.05 6.55 5.83
C GLU A 24 -14.04 7.69 5.94
N PRO A 25 -14.34 8.75 6.70
CA PRO A 25 -13.44 9.87 6.87
C PRO A 25 -12.20 9.42 7.65
N ASN A 26 -11.18 8.98 6.94
CA ASN A 26 -9.91 8.65 7.55
C ASN A 26 -9.20 9.94 7.94
N GLU A 27 -9.09 10.19 9.23
CA GLU A 27 -8.31 11.31 9.74
C GLU A 27 -6.82 11.05 9.51
N TRP A 28 -6.19 11.96 8.76
CA TRP A 28 -4.76 11.89 8.51
C TRP A 28 -4.00 12.06 9.82
N LYS A 29 -3.22 11.03 10.20
CA LYS A 29 -2.34 11.10 11.39
C LYS A 29 -1.38 12.30 11.38
N THR A 30 -1.00 12.77 10.20
CA THR A 30 -0.16 13.96 10.04
C THR A 30 -0.44 14.64 8.71
N THR A 31 -0.34 15.98 8.69
CA THR A 31 -0.42 16.78 7.47
C THR A 31 0.79 16.51 6.58
N MET A 32 0.61 16.49 5.24
CA MET A 32 1.70 16.24 4.29
C MET A 32 2.97 17.06 4.56
N LEU A 33 2.82 18.36 4.84
CA LEU A 33 3.94 19.28 5.07
C LEU A 33 4.72 18.98 6.36
N LYS A 34 4.05 18.47 7.39
CA LYS A 34 4.68 18.14 8.69
C LYS A 34 5.23 16.72 8.72
N SER A 35 4.94 15.89 7.71
CA SER A 35 5.34 14.49 7.68
C SER A 35 6.87 14.30 7.77
N CYS A 36 7.65 15.14 7.08
CA CYS A 36 9.11 15.09 7.13
C CYS A 36 9.67 15.47 8.51
N CYS A 37 9.12 16.52 9.13
CA CYS A 37 9.56 17.01 10.44
C CYS A 37 9.10 16.11 11.59
N ASN A 38 7.96 15.43 11.44
CA ASN A 38 7.43 14.53 12.45
C ASN A 38 8.22 13.21 12.55
N SER A 39 8.98 12.84 11.51
CA SER A 39 9.78 11.62 11.47
C SER A 39 11.05 11.82 10.63
N PRO A 40 12.00 12.66 11.09
CA PRO A 40 13.19 13.04 10.32
C PRO A 40 14.10 11.84 10.03
N GLY A 41 14.17 10.87 10.95
CA GLY A 41 14.90 9.61 10.73
C GLY A 41 14.30 8.77 9.60
N TYR A 42 12.96 8.68 9.55
CA TYR A 42 12.26 7.96 8.47
C TYR A 42 12.44 8.66 7.12
N PHE A 43 12.41 9.99 7.11
CA PHE A 43 12.67 10.81 5.92
C PHE A 43 14.10 10.61 5.39
N CYS A 44 15.11 10.66 6.26
CA CYS A 44 16.51 10.44 5.87
C CYS A 44 16.74 9.02 5.33
N CYS A 45 16.16 8.00 5.98
CA CYS A 45 16.20 6.62 5.47
C CYS A 45 15.51 6.48 4.11
N ALA A 46 14.41 7.20 3.88
CA ALA A 46 13.72 7.18 2.59
C ALA A 46 14.58 7.84 1.51
N CYS A 47 15.26 8.95 1.81
CA CYS A 47 16.19 9.59 0.87
C CYS A 47 17.38 8.69 0.51
N PHE A 48 17.89 7.88 1.44
CA PHE A 48 19.03 6.98 1.19
C PHE A 48 18.62 5.66 0.51
N CYS A 49 17.52 5.06 0.96
CA CYS A 49 17.00 3.81 0.41
C CYS A 49 15.46 3.77 0.45
N CYS A 50 14.82 4.33 -0.57
CA CYS A 50 13.39 4.20 -0.82
C CYS A 50 12.87 2.74 -0.70
N PRO A 51 13.46 1.73 -1.37
CA PRO A 51 12.91 0.37 -1.34
C PRO A 51 12.96 -0.25 0.07
N CYS A 52 14.00 0.05 0.86
CA CYS A 52 14.14 -0.43 2.22
C CYS A 52 13.00 0.06 3.12
N VAL A 53 12.60 1.33 2.96
CA VAL A 53 11.54 1.95 3.76
C VAL A 53 10.18 1.38 3.38
N ILE A 54 9.91 1.21 2.09
CA ILE A 54 8.67 0.59 1.59
C ILE A 54 8.54 -0.86 2.08
N TYR A 55 9.64 -1.62 2.07
CA TYR A 55 9.69 -2.99 2.59
C TYR A 55 9.35 -3.04 4.08
N GLN A 56 10.01 -2.21 4.89
CA GLN A 56 9.75 -2.14 6.32
C GLN A 56 8.30 -1.77 6.63
N GLN A 57 7.73 -0.83 5.88
CA GLN A 57 6.35 -0.40 6.03
C GLN A 57 5.38 -1.54 5.70
N ARG A 58 5.56 -2.22 4.56
CA ARG A 58 4.73 -3.36 4.17
C ARG A 58 4.85 -4.52 5.16
N ASN A 59 6.05 -4.80 5.65
CA ASN A 59 6.30 -5.87 6.62
C ASN A 59 5.53 -5.63 7.93
N LYS A 60 5.55 -4.39 8.44
CA LYS A 60 4.78 -3.99 9.64
C LYS A 60 3.27 -4.06 9.43
N ILE A 61 2.82 -3.76 8.21
CA ILE A 61 1.40 -3.76 7.85
C ILE A 61 0.83 -5.18 7.77
N ILE A 62 1.56 -6.10 7.12
CA ILE A 62 1.13 -7.48 6.89
C ILE A 62 1.24 -8.34 8.15
N GLY A 63 2.23 -8.06 9.03
CA GLY A 63 2.49 -8.93 10.19
C GLY A 63 3.12 -10.27 9.79
N GLU A 64 3.26 -11.20 10.74
CA GLU A 64 3.83 -12.53 10.48
C GLU A 64 2.87 -13.46 9.73
N ASP A 65 1.57 -13.44 10.04
CA ASP A 65 0.57 -14.36 9.45
C ASP A 65 -0.22 -13.78 8.26
N GLY A 66 0.13 -12.59 7.80
CA GLY A 66 -0.64 -11.89 6.78
C GLY A 66 -0.47 -12.49 5.38
N LYS A 67 -1.59 -12.72 4.68
CA LYS A 67 -1.60 -13.11 3.26
C LYS A 67 -0.96 -12.01 2.41
N TYR A 68 0.17 -12.33 1.77
CA TYR A 68 0.88 -11.42 0.90
C TYR A 68 0.31 -11.49 -0.52
N GLN A 69 -0.02 -10.32 -1.10
CA GLN A 69 -0.35 -10.18 -2.51
C GLN A 69 0.51 -9.09 -3.14
N CYS A 70 1.23 -9.47 -4.20
CA CYS A 70 2.15 -8.60 -4.93
C CYS A 70 1.40 -7.44 -5.61
N CYS A 71 1.92 -6.22 -5.48
CA CYS A 71 1.37 -4.97 -6.01
C CYS A 71 -0.11 -4.77 -5.64
N LEU A 72 -0.56 -5.36 -4.52
CA LEU A 72 -1.97 -5.41 -4.10
C LEU A 72 -2.92 -6.03 -5.15
N GLY A 73 -2.40 -6.69 -6.19
CA GLY A 73 -3.17 -7.20 -7.32
C GLY A 73 -3.45 -6.16 -8.42
N MET A 74 -2.81 -4.99 -8.38
CA MET A 74 -2.91 -3.97 -9.44
C MET A 74 -2.20 -4.38 -10.74
N PHE A 75 -1.22 -5.28 -10.65
CA PHE A 75 -0.47 -5.79 -11.80
C PHE A 75 -0.27 -7.31 -11.66
N PRO A 76 -0.48 -8.11 -12.73
CA PRO A 76 -0.41 -9.57 -12.66
C PRO A 76 1.03 -10.11 -12.75
N CYS A 77 2.00 -9.47 -12.06
CA CYS A 77 3.41 -9.88 -12.13
C CYS A 77 3.75 -11.13 -11.31
N CYS A 78 2.86 -11.56 -10.42
CA CYS A 78 3.08 -12.70 -9.53
C CYS A 78 1.76 -13.44 -9.28
N GLN A 79 1.84 -14.76 -9.10
CA GLN A 79 0.69 -15.61 -8.82
C GLN A 79 0.09 -15.26 -7.45
N SER A 80 -1.23 -15.45 -7.25
CA SER A 80 -1.98 -15.03 -6.07
C SER A 80 -1.58 -15.69 -4.73
N ASN A 81 -0.63 -16.64 -4.75
CA ASN A 81 -0.06 -17.31 -3.57
C ASN A 81 1.47 -17.25 -3.60
N CYS A 82 2.03 -16.06 -3.63
CA CYS A 82 3.48 -15.88 -3.55
C CYS A 82 3.95 -15.76 -2.09
N PRO A 83 5.07 -16.40 -1.72
CA PRO A 83 5.65 -16.21 -0.40
C PRO A 83 6.10 -14.76 -0.21
N LYS A 84 5.90 -14.22 0.99
CA LYS A 84 6.20 -12.84 1.38
C LYS A 84 7.64 -12.45 1.01
N ILE A 85 8.59 -13.33 1.28
CA ILE A 85 9.98 -13.23 0.82
C ILE A 85 10.15 -14.40 -0.17
N PRO A 86 10.53 -14.20 -1.45
CA PRO A 86 11.24 -13.06 -2.04
C PRO A 86 10.38 -12.03 -2.81
N CYS A 87 9.07 -12.26 -2.96
CA CYS A 87 8.24 -11.43 -3.85
C CYS A 87 8.09 -9.99 -3.36
N LEU A 88 8.12 -9.74 -2.04
CA LEU A 88 8.13 -8.38 -1.49
C LEU A 88 9.41 -7.63 -1.84
N CYS A 89 10.57 -8.29 -1.82
CA CYS A 89 11.83 -7.69 -2.24
C CYS A 89 11.81 -7.35 -3.74
N CYS A 90 11.24 -8.24 -4.56
CA CYS A 90 11.10 -8.00 -6.00
C CYS A 90 10.16 -6.83 -6.28
N GLU A 91 9.04 -6.72 -5.57
CA GLU A 91 8.08 -5.62 -5.71
C GLU A 91 8.72 -4.27 -5.41
N VAL A 92 9.45 -4.14 -4.28
CA VAL A 92 10.05 -2.86 -3.90
C VAL A 92 11.21 -2.43 -4.82
N ILE A 93 11.91 -3.38 -5.44
CA ILE A 93 13.01 -3.10 -6.36
C ILE A 93 12.50 -2.81 -7.78
N CYS A 94 11.61 -3.66 -8.30
CA CYS A 94 11.15 -3.59 -9.68
C CYS A 94 10.05 -2.55 -9.89
N CYS A 95 9.23 -2.29 -8.88
CA CYS A 95 8.05 -1.43 -8.98
C CYS A 95 7.83 -0.56 -7.72
N PRO A 96 8.81 0.28 -7.30
CA PRO A 96 8.72 1.04 -6.06
C PRO A 96 7.50 1.98 -6.00
N GLY A 97 7.07 2.54 -7.14
CA GLY A 97 5.88 3.39 -7.21
C GLY A 97 4.57 2.65 -6.93
N LEU A 98 4.41 1.45 -7.50
CA LEU A 98 3.26 0.57 -7.24
C LEU A 98 3.29 0.04 -5.81
N ALA A 99 4.48 -0.28 -5.29
CA ALA A 99 4.67 -0.73 -3.92
C ALA A 99 4.28 0.36 -2.89
N ALA A 100 4.71 1.60 -3.14
CA ALA A 100 4.38 2.75 -2.29
C ALA A 100 2.87 3.06 -2.31
N SER A 101 2.24 3.03 -3.49
CA SER A 101 0.79 3.24 -3.60
C SER A 101 0.00 2.10 -2.96
N ALA A 102 0.42 0.85 -3.14
CA ALA A 102 -0.15 -0.32 -2.47
C ALA A 102 -0.06 -0.21 -0.94
N ASN A 103 1.07 0.23 -0.40
CA ASN A 103 1.24 0.52 1.02
C ASN A 103 0.25 1.58 1.51
N ARG A 104 0.13 2.69 0.77
CA ARG A 104 -0.80 3.77 1.11
C ARG A 104 -2.23 3.26 1.17
N ILE A 105 -2.70 2.57 0.12
CA ILE A 105 -4.05 2.02 0.05
C ILE A 105 -4.31 1.07 1.23
N PHE A 106 -3.35 0.18 1.53
CA PHE A 106 -3.49 -0.76 2.64
C PHE A 106 -3.61 -0.04 3.99
N ILE A 107 -2.80 0.99 4.25
CA ILE A 107 -2.87 1.77 5.48
C ILE A 107 -4.23 2.46 5.59
N MET A 108 -4.76 2.99 4.48
CA MET A 108 -6.08 3.59 4.47
C MET A 108 -7.21 2.58 4.71
N GLN A 109 -7.03 1.30 4.33
CA GLN A 109 -8.02 0.25 4.56
C GLN A 109 -7.94 -0.39 5.96
N LYS A 110 -6.76 -0.38 6.60
CA LYS A 110 -6.53 -1.03 7.92
C LYS A 110 -6.89 -0.14 9.11
N LEU A 111 -7.05 1.16 8.90
CA LEU A 111 -7.61 2.10 9.88
C LEU A 111 -9.14 2.04 9.86
#